data_AF-A0A6L4YES9-F1
#
_entry.id   AF-A0A6L4YES9-F1
#
_cell.length_a   1.000
_cell.length_b   1.000
_cell.length_c   1.000
_cell.angle_alpha   90.00
_cell.angle_beta   90.00
_cell.angle_gamma   90.00
#
_symmetry.space_group_name_H-M   'P 1'
#
loop_
_entity.id
_entity.type
_entity.pdbx_description
1 polymer ?
#
loop_
_entity_poly.entity_id
_entity_poly.type
_entity_poly.pdbx_seq_one_letter_code
_entity_poly.pdbx_strand_id
1 'polypeptide(L)' 'MRTNIVIDDKLMKATLRATGLKTKREAVEEGLRTLLRLRQQEEIRRFRGKLDWQGDLDAMRADR' A
#
# COMPACT_ATOMS: atom_id res chain seq x y z
N MET A 1 21.43 -4.90 1.84
CA MET A 1 22.16 -5.27 0.60
C MET A 1 22.44 -4.00 -0.19
N ARG A 2 23.65 -3.81 -0.72
CA ARG A 2 23.97 -2.68 -1.60
C ARG A 2 23.73 -3.11 -3.05
N THR A 3 22.91 -2.35 -3.77
CA THR A 3 22.53 -2.67 -5.15
C THR A 3 22.61 -1.40 -5.99
N ASN A 4 23.15 -1.51 -7.20
CA ASN A 4 23.17 -0.42 -8.18
C ASN A 4 21.99 -0.62 -9.14
N ILE A 5 21.06 0.33 -9.17
CA ILE A 5 19.88 0.32 -10.02
C ILE A 5 19.68 1.70 -10.65
N VAL A 6 19.19 1.71 -11.89
CA VAL A 6 18.84 2.95 -12.60
C VAL A 6 17.39 3.29 -12.27
N ILE A 7 17.16 4.49 -11.73
CA ILE A 7 15.84 5.02 -11.41
C ILE A 7 15.69 6.37 -12.09
N ASP A 8 14.51 6.63 -12.66
CA ASP A 8 14.19 7.95 -13.22
C ASP A 8 14.27 9.05 -12.15
N ASP A 9 15.01 10.13 -12.47
CA ASP A 9 15.25 11.21 -11.52
C ASP A 9 14.01 12.05 -11.23
N LYS A 10 13.08 12.18 -12.19
CA LYS A 10 11.83 12.92 -11.97
C LYS A 10 10.94 12.14 -11.01
N LEU A 11 10.86 10.82 -11.17
CA LEU A 11 10.17 9.92 -10.26
C LEU A 11 10.75 10.03 -8.84
N MET A 12 12.07 9.90 -8.68
CA MET A 12 12.70 10.01 -7.36
C MET A 12 12.44 11.36 -6.69
N LYS A 13 12.55 12.47 -7.45
CA LYS A 13 12.24 13.82 -6.95
C LYS A 13 10.77 14.00 -6.58
N ALA A 14 9.85 13.42 -7.35
CA ALA A 14 8.43 13.45 -7.03
C ALA A 14 8.13 12.66 -5.75
N THR A 15 8.70 11.46 -5.62
CA THR A 15 8.55 10.61 -4.43
C THR A 15 9.07 11.31 -3.18
N LEU A 16 10.29 11.84 -3.18
CA LEU A 16 10.86 12.53 -2.00
C LEU A 16 10.02 13.74 -1.58
N ARG A 17 9.50 14.51 -2.55
CA ARG A 17 8.62 15.64 -2.26
C ARG A 17 7.26 15.21 -1.68
N ALA A 18 6.67 14.16 -2.22
CA ALA A 18 5.38 13.65 -1.77
C ALA A 18 5.44 12.99 -0.39
N THR A 19 6.55 12.31 -0.07
CA THR A 19 6.71 11.57 1.18
C THR A 19 7.44 12.35 2.28
N GLY A 20 8.12 13.45 1.93
CA GLY A 20 8.96 14.22 2.86
C GLY A 20 10.25 13.50 3.29
N LEU A 21 10.60 12.39 2.62
CA LEU A 21 11.80 11.61 2.95
C LEU A 21 13.07 12.35 2.52
N LYS A 22 14.15 12.15 3.29
CA LYS A 22 15.40 12.91 3.12
C LYS A 22 16.34 12.25 2.12
N THR A 23 16.30 10.93 2.00
CA THR A 23 17.27 10.18 1.20
C THR A 23 16.62 9.28 0.17
N LYS A 24 17.32 9.07 -0.97
CA LYS A 24 16.91 8.10 -2.00
C LYS A 24 16.77 6.68 -1.42
N ARG A 25 17.61 6.32 -0.43
CA ARG A 25 17.57 5.01 0.24
C ARG A 25 16.26 4.80 0.98
N GLU A 26 15.84 5.77 1.79
CA GLU A 26 14.58 5.71 2.54
C GLU A 26 13.38 5.59 1.60
N ALA A 27 13.36 6.37 0.51
CA ALA A 27 12.29 6.32 -0.48
C ALA A 27 12.18 4.94 -1.14
N VAL A 28 13.31 4.31 -1.48
CA VAL A 28 13.33 2.95 -2.05
C VAL A 28 12.86 1.92 -1.02
N GLU A 29 13.35 2.01 0.22
CA GLU A 29 12.98 1.07 1.29
C GLU A 29 11.49 1.14 1.63
N GLU A 30 10.94 2.35 1.76
CA GLU A 30 9.51 2.55 2.00
C GLU A 30 8.66 2.12 0.81
N GLY A 31 9.14 2.35 -0.42
CA GLY A 31 8.48 1.87 -1.64
C GLY A 31 8.36 0.34 -1.67
N LEU A 32 9.43 -0.37 -1.33
CA LEU A 32 9.44 -1.84 -1.26
C LEU A 32 8.52 -2.38 -0.15
N ARG A 33 8.55 -1.77 1.04
CA ARG A 33 7.62 -2.13 2.13
C ARG A 33 6.17 -1.91 1.74
N THR A 34 5.88 -0.78 1.10
CA THR A 34 4.54 -0.44 0.64
C THR A 34 4.05 -1.44 -0.40
N LEU A 35 4.90 -1.80 -1.36
CA LEU A 35 4.56 -2.81 -2.37
C LEU A 35 4.19 -4.15 -1.72
N LEU A 36 4.98 -4.62 -0.75
CA LEU A 36 4.68 -5.86 -0.03
C LEU A 36 3.35 -5.76 0.72
N ARG A 37 3.11 -4.65 1.43
CA ARG A 37 1.86 -4.40 2.17
C ARG A 37 0.64 -4.44 1.26
N LEU A 38 0.72 -3.81 0.09
CA LEU A 38 -0.36 -3.80 -0.90
C LEU A 38 -0.66 -5.22 -1.40
N ARG A 39 0.37 -6.03 -1.66
CA ARG A 39 0.18 -7.44 -2.06
C ARG A 39 -0.45 -8.30 -0.97
N GLN A 40 -0.07 -8.11 0.28
CA GLN A 40 -0.70 -8.80 1.41
C GLN A 40 -2.18 -8.40 1.55
N GLN A 41 -2.51 -7.13 1.36
CA GLN A 41 -3.90 -6.67 1.35
C GLN A 41 -4.71 -7.22 0.17
N GLU A 42 -4.09 -7.44 -0.99
CA GLU A 42 -4.75 -8.13 -2.12
C GLU A 42 -5.16 -9.56 -1.75
N GLU A 43 -4.44 -10.25 -0.86
CA GLU A 43 -4.82 -11.61 -0.45
C GLU A 43 -6.16 -11.63 0.30
N ILE A 44 -6.50 -10.57 1.03
CA ILE A 44 -7.83 -10.43 1.66
C ILE A 44 -8.94 -10.46 0.59
N ARG A 45 -8.67 -9.95 -0.62
CA ARG A 45 -9.65 -9.99 -1.72
C ARG A 45 -9.98 -11.43 -2.14
N ARG A 46 -9.10 -12.41 -1.91
CA ARG A 46 -9.37 -13.84 -2.21
C ARG A 46 -10.46 -14.45 -1.33
N PHE A 47 -10.78 -13.81 -0.21
CA PHE A 47 -11.82 -14.23 0.72
C PHE A 47 -13.20 -13.61 0.40
N ARG A 48 -13.28 -12.74 -0.61
CA ARG A 48 -14.56 -12.16 -1.07
C ARG A 48 -15.53 -13.28 -1.49
N GLY A 49 -16.70 -13.31 -0.87
CA GLY A 49 -17.74 -14.33 -1.12
C GLY A 49 -17.45 -15.71 -0.54
N LYS A 50 -16.35 -15.89 0.20
CA LYS A 50 -15.98 -17.15 0.86
C LYS A 50 -16.16 -17.11 2.38
N LEU A 51 -16.15 -15.92 2.97
CA LEU A 51 -16.39 -15.74 4.39
C LEU A 51 -17.88 -15.65 4.64
N ASP A 52 -18.37 -16.46 5.56
CA ASP A 52 -19.73 -16.36 6.07
C ASP A 52 -19.83 -15.09 6.91
N TRP A 53 -20.45 -14.05 6.34
CA TRP A 53 -20.64 -12.78 7.00
C TRP A 53 -22.00 -12.78 7.69
N GLN A 54 -22.00 -12.72 9.02
CA GLN A 54 -23.22 -12.66 9.83
C GLN A 54 -23.41 -11.22 10.32
N GLY A 55 -24.41 -10.55 9.75
CA GLY A 55 -24.83 -9.20 10.13
C GLY A 55 -26.06 -8.77 9.35
N ASP A 56 -26.79 -7.78 9.87
CA ASP A 56 -27.92 -7.16 9.16
C ASP A 56 -27.45 -5.80 8.60
N LEU A 57 -27.25 -5.74 7.28
CA LEU A 57 -26.78 -4.53 6.60
C LEU A 57 -27.79 -3.40 6.67
N ASP A 58 -29.08 -3.71 6.74
CA ASP A 58 -30.15 -2.71 6.74
C ASP A 58 -30.25 -2.06 8.13
N ALA A 59 -30.13 -2.85 9.20
CA ALA A 59 -30.04 -2.33 10.56
C ALA A 59 -28.81 -1.43 10.76
N MET A 60 -27.64 -1.81 10.22
CA MET A 60 -26.40 -1.01 10.33
C MET A 60 -26.44 0.31 9.56
N ARG A 61 -27.35 0.45 8.60
CA ARG A 61 -27.51 1.66 7.77
C ARG A 61 -28.64 2.57 8.26
N ALA A 62 -29.49 2.08 9.16
CA ALA A 62 -30.65 2.80 9.67
C ALA A 62 -30.33 3.89 10.71
N ASP A 63 -29.11 3.94 11.24
CA ASP A 63 -28.66 4.98 12.19
C ASP A 63 -28.30 6.33 11.51
N ARG A 64 -29.07 6.77 10.51
CA ARG A 64 -28.88 8.07 9.86
C ARG A 64 -30.08 8.99 9.97
#